data_AF-A0A504KJ58-F1
#
_entry.id   AF-A0A504KJ58-F1
#
_cell.length_a   1.000
_cell.length_b   1.000
_cell.length_c   1.000
_cell.angle_alpha   90.00
_cell.angle_beta   90.00
_cell.angle_gamma   90.00
#
_symmetry.space_group_name_H-M   'P 1'
#
loop_
_entity.id
_entity.type
_entity.pdbx_description
1 polymer ?
#
loop_
_entity_poly.entity_id
_entity_poly.type
_entity_poly.pdbx_seq_one_letter_code
_entity_poly.pdbx_strand_id
1 'polypeptide(L)'
;MRIDQAGGNSSKRAVIRWTSKAGAAIGALLLLGGCMSMGARDQTSSIAYRASSVDQWLATADADVVVNQMAAKGMIPATIDCRFADTTPGQVAYVSKFTWKRAPANARYHWEVGDPTYLASKEVRANRVGLKRVAAKVVRDPASGQTVGCSVWVG
;
A
#
# COMPACT_ATOMS: atom_id res chain seq x y z
N MET A 1 7.36 -14.77 -9.37
CA MET A 1 7.47 -14.52 -7.91
C MET A 1 6.67 -13.26 -7.62
N ARG A 2 5.65 -13.20 -6.77
CA ARG A 2 4.85 -14.17 -6.00
C ARG A 2 3.36 -13.88 -6.29
N ILE A 3 2.52 -14.92 -6.18
CA ILE A 3 1.06 -14.87 -6.28
C ILE A 3 0.58 -14.92 -4.84
N ASP A 4 -0.06 -13.88 -4.31
CA ASP A 4 -0.52 -13.88 -2.92
C ASP A 4 -1.86 -14.63 -2.80
N GLN A 5 -1.75 -15.86 -2.29
CA GLN A 5 -2.85 -16.63 -1.72
C GLN A 5 -2.63 -16.70 -0.21
N ALA A 6 -3.47 -16.03 0.57
CA ALA A 6 -3.43 -16.11 2.03
C ALA A 6 -4.36 -17.23 2.52
N GLY A 7 -3.77 -18.36 2.88
CA GLY A 7 -4.44 -19.44 3.58
C GLY A 7 -3.53 -20.04 4.65
N GLY A 8 -4.03 -20.08 5.89
CA GLY A 8 -3.77 -21.17 6.83
C GLY A 8 -2.58 -21.07 7.80
N ASN A 9 -2.93 -20.88 9.08
CA ASN A 9 -2.42 -21.59 10.26
C ASN A 9 -1.02 -21.32 10.87
N SER A 10 -1.10 -20.87 12.13
CA SER A 10 -0.55 -21.52 13.33
C SER A 10 0.88 -21.21 13.83
N SER A 11 0.88 -20.66 15.05
CA SER A 11 1.77 -20.98 16.18
C SER A 11 3.19 -20.42 16.19
N LYS A 12 3.50 -19.59 17.19
CA LYS A 12 4.29 -20.00 18.39
C LYS A 12 4.59 -18.80 19.31
N ARG A 13 4.36 -19.01 20.60
CA ARG A 13 4.74 -18.15 21.73
C ARG A 13 6.25 -17.89 21.71
N ALA A 14 6.67 -16.66 22.01
CA ALA A 14 8.00 -16.38 22.53
C ALA A 14 7.88 -15.33 23.65
N VAL A 15 8.10 -15.82 24.87
CA VAL A 15 8.22 -15.06 26.11
C VAL A 15 9.55 -14.32 26.09
N ILE A 16 9.54 -12.99 26.20
CA ILE A 16 10.76 -12.20 26.36
C ILE A 16 10.88 -11.80 27.84
N ARG A 17 11.86 -12.42 28.52
CA ARG A 17 12.36 -12.02 29.84
C ARG A 17 13.08 -10.68 29.72
N TRP A 18 12.65 -9.67 30.47
CA TRP A 18 13.47 -8.48 30.74
C TRP A 18 13.89 -8.47 32.21
N THR A 19 15.19 -8.31 32.38
CA THR A 19 15.95 -8.24 33.62
C THR A 19 15.78 -6.86 34.25
N SER A 20 15.12 -6.78 35.40
CA SER A 20 14.94 -5.52 36.14
C SER A 20 16.13 -5.27 37.07
N LYS A 21 16.81 -4.14 36.89
CA LYS A 21 17.87 -3.63 37.76
C LYS A 21 17.30 -2.47 38.59
N ALA A 22 17.23 -2.72 39.90
CA ALA A 22 17.23 -1.83 41.08
C ALA A 22 16.58 -0.43 41.03
N GLY A 23 15.77 -0.14 42.05
CA GLY A 23 15.50 1.23 42.51
C GLY A 23 14.19 1.36 43.29
N ALA A 24 14.27 1.30 44.61
CA ALA A 24 13.13 1.44 45.53
C ALA A 24 12.64 2.89 45.66
N ALA A 25 11.33 3.09 45.76
CA ALA A 25 10.69 4.12 46.60
C ALA A 25 9.19 3.83 46.74
N ILE A 26 8.75 3.65 47.98
CA ILE A 26 7.34 3.57 48.40
C ILE A 26 6.85 5.01 48.61
N GLY A 27 5.66 5.35 48.08
CA GLY A 27 5.01 6.64 48.29
C GLY A 27 3.49 6.50 48.21
N ALA A 28 2.79 7.01 49.22
CA ALA A 28 1.43 6.66 49.62
C ALA A 28 0.28 7.25 48.77
N LEU A 29 -0.83 6.50 48.74
CA LEU A 29 -2.26 6.87 48.75
C LEU A 29 -2.69 8.28 48.30
N LEU A 30 -3.57 8.37 47.28
CA LEU A 30 -4.69 9.32 47.24
C LEU A 30 -5.90 8.80 46.41
N LEU A 31 -7.01 8.62 47.13
CA LEU A 31 -8.39 9.05 46.86
C LEU A 31 -9.21 8.51 45.66
N LEU A 32 -10.31 7.87 46.04
CA LEU A 32 -11.56 7.67 45.29
C LEU A 32 -12.20 9.02 44.89
N GLY A 33 -12.65 9.12 43.64
CA GLY A 33 -13.60 10.14 43.21
C GLY A 33 -13.62 10.38 41.71
N GLY A 34 -14.75 10.11 41.06
CA GLY A 34 -15.09 10.78 39.79
C GLY A 34 -15.06 9.92 38.53
N CYS A 35 -16.17 9.22 38.31
CA CYS A 35 -16.94 9.19 37.06
C CYS A 35 -16.18 9.17 35.72
N MET A 36 -16.26 8.02 35.06
CA MET A 36 -16.41 7.85 33.59
C MET A 36 -15.67 8.87 32.71
N SER A 37 -14.35 8.76 32.68
CA SER A 37 -13.65 8.99 31.42
C SER A 37 -13.54 7.65 30.68
N MET A 38 -14.69 7.09 30.26
CA MET A 38 -14.74 6.35 29.00
C MET A 38 -14.53 7.36 27.86
N GLY A 39 -13.37 8.04 27.89
CA GLY A 39 -12.68 8.42 26.67
C GLY A 39 -12.20 7.11 26.09
N ALA A 40 -13.15 6.36 25.53
CA ALA A 40 -12.88 5.48 24.44
C ALA A 40 -12.05 6.33 23.48
N ARG A 41 -10.72 6.15 23.53
CA ARG A 41 -9.88 6.24 22.35
C ARG A 41 -10.33 5.10 21.46
N ASP A 42 -11.57 5.24 21.00
CA ASP A 42 -12.08 4.66 19.78
C ASP A 42 -11.21 5.34 18.74
N GLN A 43 -10.06 4.70 18.51
CA GLN A 43 -9.11 5.13 17.51
C GLN A 43 -9.92 5.16 16.23
N THR A 44 -10.30 6.38 15.91
CA THR A 44 -11.03 6.83 14.73
C THR A 44 -10.11 6.70 13.50
N SER A 45 -9.35 5.59 13.45
CA SER A 45 -8.55 5.10 12.34
C SER A 45 -9.42 4.66 11.16
N SER A 46 -10.74 4.61 11.35
CA SER A 46 -11.72 4.21 10.34
C SER A 46 -12.41 5.38 9.61
N ILE A 47 -12.38 6.62 10.15
CA ILE A 47 -13.13 7.75 9.56
C ILE A 47 -12.20 8.79 8.90
N ALA A 48 -10.92 8.89 9.26
CA ALA A 48 -9.96 9.80 8.61
C ALA A 48 -9.28 9.22 7.35
N TYR A 49 -9.31 7.90 7.12
CA TYR A 49 -8.61 7.28 5.97
C TYR A 49 -9.38 7.41 4.63
N ARG A 50 -10.63 7.90 4.67
CA ARG A 50 -11.57 7.85 3.54
C ARG A 50 -11.45 8.99 2.52
N ALA A 51 -10.46 9.89 2.65
CA ALA A 51 -10.22 10.96 1.69
C ALA A 51 -8.75 11.15 1.28
N SER A 52 -7.79 10.81 2.14
CA SER A 52 -6.37 11.08 1.88
C SER A 52 -5.65 10.02 1.03
N SER A 53 -6.12 8.76 1.02
CA SER A 53 -5.42 7.65 0.34
C SER A 53 -5.85 7.37 -1.10
N VAL A 54 -7.02 7.87 -1.51
CA VAL A 54 -7.58 7.64 -2.84
C VAL A 54 -6.99 8.60 -3.87
N ASP A 55 -6.48 9.75 -3.42
CA ASP A 55 -6.03 10.82 -4.32
C ASP A 55 -4.57 11.25 -4.14
N GLN A 56 -3.79 10.53 -3.32
CA GLN A 56 -2.39 10.84 -3.11
C GLN A 56 -1.45 10.20 -4.13
N TRP A 57 -0.34 10.89 -4.40
CA TRP A 57 0.80 10.35 -5.11
C TRP A 57 1.67 9.56 -4.14
N LEU A 58 1.96 8.30 -4.49
CA LEU A 58 2.62 7.33 -3.63
C LEU A 58 3.96 6.93 -4.24
N ALA A 59 5.02 6.89 -3.44
CA ALA A 59 6.22 6.15 -3.80
C ALA A 59 5.89 4.66 -3.90
N THR A 60 6.69 3.88 -4.64
CA THR A 60 6.39 2.46 -4.89
C THR A 60 6.15 1.64 -3.62
N ALA A 61 6.96 1.85 -2.58
CA ALA A 61 6.79 1.14 -1.31
C ALA A 61 5.45 1.46 -0.63
N ASP A 62 5.04 2.73 -0.63
CA ASP A 62 3.75 3.14 -0.06
C ASP A 62 2.58 2.70 -0.94
N ALA A 63 2.77 2.66 -2.26
CA ALA A 63 1.79 2.14 -3.21
C ALA A 63 1.47 0.67 -2.94
N ASP A 64 2.47 -0.18 -2.69
CA ASP A 64 2.26 -1.57 -2.31
C ASP A 64 1.43 -1.70 -1.02
N VAL A 65 1.74 -0.88 -0.01
CA VAL A 65 0.99 -0.87 1.26
C VAL A 65 -0.46 -0.49 1.03
N VAL A 66 -0.73 0.60 0.30
CA VAL A 66 -2.08 1.07 0.02
C VAL A 66 -2.86 0.07 -0.83
N VAL A 67 -2.25 -0.50 -1.87
CA VAL A 67 -2.87 -1.52 -2.72
C VAL A 67 -3.28 -2.73 -1.89
N ASN A 68 -2.42 -3.24 -1.01
CA ASN A 68 -2.74 -4.36 -0.13
C ASN A 68 -3.88 -4.04 0.85
N GLN A 69 -3.88 -2.82 1.42
CA GLN A 69 -4.98 -2.38 2.29
C GLN A 69 -6.31 -2.27 1.56
N MET A 70 -6.29 -1.85 0.29
CA MET A 70 -7.50 -1.76 -0.53
C MET A 70 -7.97 -3.15 -0.99
N ALA A 71 -7.04 -4.06 -1.28
CA ALA A 71 -7.34 -5.46 -1.55
C ALA A 71 -8.05 -6.12 -0.38
N ALA A 72 -7.59 -5.87 0.87
CA ALA A 72 -8.25 -6.35 2.08
C ALA A 72 -9.68 -5.82 2.25
N LYS A 73 -10.02 -4.69 1.62
CA LYS A 73 -11.38 -4.12 1.58
C LYS A 73 -12.21 -4.64 0.41
N GLY A 74 -11.69 -5.59 -0.38
CA GLY A 74 -12.34 -6.13 -1.57
C GLY A 74 -12.34 -5.15 -2.75
N MET A 75 -11.31 -4.32 -2.85
CA MET A 75 -11.14 -3.35 -3.94
C MET A 75 -9.94 -3.73 -4.81
N ILE A 76 -9.98 -3.34 -6.08
CA ILE A 76 -8.84 -3.42 -7.00
C ILE A 76 -8.57 -2.06 -7.64
N PRO A 77 -7.34 -1.80 -8.12
CA PRO A 77 -7.07 -0.63 -8.93
C PRO A 77 -7.99 -0.59 -10.16
N ALA A 78 -8.67 0.54 -10.36
CA ALA A 78 -9.48 0.81 -11.55
C ALA A 78 -8.65 1.52 -12.61
N THR A 79 -7.88 2.53 -12.20
CA THR A 79 -6.92 3.25 -13.04
C THR A 79 -5.62 3.47 -12.28
N ILE A 80 -4.55 3.78 -13.03
CA ILE A 80 -3.25 4.16 -12.50
C ILE A 80 -2.75 5.39 -13.25
N ASP A 81 -2.16 6.32 -12.50
CA ASP A 81 -1.39 7.44 -13.00
C ASP A 81 0.04 7.33 -12.46
N CYS A 82 1.00 7.85 -13.19
CA CYS A 82 2.42 7.85 -12.84
C CYS A 82 3.08 9.14 -13.28
N ARG A 83 4.07 9.58 -12.51
CA ARG A 83 4.95 10.69 -12.85
C ARG A 83 6.32 10.50 -12.21
N PHE A 84 7.30 11.24 -12.70
CA PHE A 84 8.60 11.37 -12.04
C PHE A 84 8.41 12.03 -10.66
N ALA A 85 9.04 11.46 -9.64
CA ALA A 85 9.09 12.03 -8.30
C ALA A 85 10.07 13.21 -8.25
N ASP A 86 11.17 13.05 -8.99
CA ASP A 86 12.19 14.06 -9.25
C ASP A 86 12.56 13.97 -10.73
N THR A 87 12.73 15.13 -11.38
CA THR A 87 13.15 15.24 -12.78
C THR A 87 14.66 15.46 -12.92
N THR A 88 15.40 15.35 -11.81
CA THR A 88 16.86 15.44 -11.81
C THR A 88 17.46 14.34 -12.69
N PRO A 89 18.25 14.68 -13.73
CA PRO A 89 18.80 13.70 -14.65
C PRO A 89 19.58 12.61 -13.92
N GLY A 90 19.28 11.34 -14.24
CA GLY A 90 19.94 10.18 -13.65
C GLY A 90 19.28 9.60 -12.38
N GLN A 91 18.26 10.26 -11.82
CA GLN A 91 17.43 9.70 -10.76
C GLN A 91 16.11 9.16 -11.33
N VAL A 92 15.94 7.84 -11.33
CA VAL A 92 14.69 7.21 -11.77
C VAL A 92 13.81 6.94 -10.56
N ALA A 93 13.29 8.00 -9.96
CA ALA A 93 12.28 7.91 -8.92
C ALA A 93 10.91 8.27 -9.51
N TYR A 94 9.91 7.44 -9.28
CA TYR A 94 8.55 7.67 -9.76
C TYR A 94 7.54 7.48 -8.64
N VAL A 95 6.43 8.22 -8.76
CA VAL A 95 5.27 8.09 -7.90
C VAL A 95 4.06 7.69 -8.72
N SER A 96 3.15 6.95 -8.09
CA SER A 96 1.91 6.47 -8.69
C SER A 96 0.69 6.92 -7.91
N LYS A 97 -0.43 7.08 -8.59
CA LYS A 97 -1.73 7.39 -8.00
C LYS A 97 -2.77 6.44 -8.59
N PHE A 98 -3.68 5.97 -7.74
CA PHE A 98 -4.65 4.94 -8.13
C PHE A 98 -6.07 5.42 -7.89
N THR A 99 -6.99 5.02 -8.77
CA THR A 99 -8.41 4.99 -8.43
C THR A 99 -8.84 3.56 -8.16
N TRP A 100 -9.97 3.38 -7.48
CA TRP A 100 -10.38 2.08 -6.97
C TRP A 100 -11.78 1.73 -7.40
N LYS A 101 -12.02 0.43 -7.63
CA LYS A 101 -13.35 -0.14 -7.84
C LYS A 101 -13.51 -1.42 -7.04
N ARG A 102 -14.76 -1.85 -6.85
CA ARG A 102 -15.04 -3.15 -6.23
C ARG A 102 -14.42 -4.27 -7.06
N ALA A 103 -13.76 -5.20 -6.40
CA ALA A 103 -13.24 -6.41 -7.04
C ALA A 103 -14.41 -7.26 -7.55
N PRO A 104 -14.45 -7.63 -8.84
CA PRO A 104 -15.31 -8.72 -9.30
C PRO A 104 -14.99 -10.02 -8.56
N ALA A 105 -15.93 -10.95 -8.53
CA ALA A 105 -15.72 -12.25 -7.89
C ALA A 105 -14.50 -12.96 -8.50
N ASN A 106 -13.59 -13.41 -7.63
CA ASN A 106 -12.35 -14.11 -8.00
C ASN A 106 -11.40 -13.34 -8.92
N ALA A 107 -11.57 -12.01 -9.05
CA ALA A 107 -10.70 -11.19 -9.89
C ALA A 107 -9.26 -11.19 -9.36
N ARG A 108 -8.33 -11.41 -10.28
CA ARG A 108 -6.89 -11.25 -10.05
C ARG A 108 -6.44 -9.96 -10.71
N TYR A 109 -5.44 -9.32 -10.14
CA TYR A 109 -4.87 -8.12 -10.71
C TYR A 109 -3.36 -8.05 -10.50
N HIS A 110 -2.73 -7.20 -11.30
CA HIS A 110 -1.32 -6.84 -11.21
C HIS A 110 -1.17 -5.38 -11.62
N TRP A 111 -0.19 -4.69 -11.07
CA TRP A 111 0.15 -3.33 -11.47
C TRP A 111 1.66 -3.16 -11.44
N GLU A 112 2.17 -2.31 -12.30
CA GLU A 112 3.61 -2.02 -12.42
C GLU A 112 3.83 -0.58 -12.84
N VAL A 113 4.99 -0.04 -12.49
CA VAL A 113 5.49 1.26 -12.93
C VAL A 113 6.96 1.07 -13.30
N GLY A 114 7.40 1.65 -14.41
CA GLY A 114 8.78 1.52 -14.89
C GLY A 114 8.93 2.03 -16.32
N ASP A 115 10.07 1.77 -16.95
CA ASP A 115 10.28 2.16 -18.34
C ASP A 115 9.34 1.37 -19.31
N PRO A 116 9.09 1.88 -20.52
CA PRO A 116 8.20 1.20 -21.48
C PRO A 116 8.61 -0.23 -21.85
N THR A 117 9.92 -0.54 -21.88
CA THR A 117 10.42 -1.87 -22.22
C THR A 117 10.14 -2.85 -21.08
N TYR A 118 10.35 -2.41 -19.84
CA TYR A 118 9.96 -3.15 -18.65
C TYR A 118 8.47 -3.49 -18.66
N LEU A 119 7.60 -2.52 -18.93
CA LEU A 119 6.15 -2.74 -18.96
C LEU A 119 5.71 -3.65 -20.09
N ALA A 120 6.33 -3.56 -21.28
CA ALA A 120 6.08 -4.49 -22.37
C ALA A 120 6.43 -5.94 -21.97
N SER A 121 7.52 -6.14 -21.21
CA SER A 121 7.85 -7.47 -20.68
C SER A 121 6.81 -7.98 -19.66
N LYS A 122 6.23 -7.08 -18.86
CA LYS A 122 5.20 -7.39 -17.86
C LYS A 122 3.86 -7.70 -18.51
N GLU A 123 3.50 -7.00 -19.57
CA GLU A 123 2.34 -7.29 -20.41
C GLU A 123 2.35 -8.75 -20.87
N VAL A 124 3.47 -9.21 -21.44
CA VAL A 124 3.60 -10.60 -21.91
C VAL A 124 3.40 -11.60 -20.77
N ARG A 125 3.97 -11.32 -19.58
CA ARG A 125 3.81 -12.21 -18.42
C ARG A 125 2.40 -12.20 -17.85
N ALA A 126 1.76 -11.03 -17.78
CA ALA A 126 0.39 -10.86 -17.32
C ALA A 126 -0.59 -11.62 -18.24
N ASN A 127 -0.43 -11.47 -19.56
CA ASN A 127 -1.25 -12.18 -20.55
C ASN A 127 -1.11 -13.71 -20.44
N ARG A 128 0.10 -14.23 -20.18
CA ARG A 128 0.32 -15.68 -19.98
C ARG A 128 -0.44 -16.27 -18.79
N VAL A 129 -0.81 -15.45 -17.80
CA VAL A 129 -1.58 -15.87 -16.64
C VAL A 129 -3.03 -15.40 -16.68
N GLY A 130 -3.51 -14.99 -17.86
CA GLY A 130 -4.90 -14.64 -18.13
C GLY A 130 -5.30 -13.20 -17.77
N LEU A 131 -4.36 -12.35 -17.37
CA LEU A 131 -4.66 -10.95 -17.05
C LEU A 131 -4.57 -10.09 -18.31
N LYS A 132 -5.51 -9.17 -18.51
CA LYS A 132 -5.53 -8.20 -19.61
C LYS A 132 -5.25 -6.80 -19.09
N ARG A 133 -4.51 -5.99 -19.85
CA ARG A 133 -4.27 -4.59 -19.47
C ARG A 133 -5.57 -3.79 -19.55
N VAL A 134 -5.96 -3.19 -18.43
CA VAL A 134 -7.20 -2.40 -18.30
C VAL A 134 -6.95 -0.90 -18.11
N ALA A 135 -5.75 -0.53 -17.68
CA ALA A 135 -5.33 0.86 -17.59
C ALA A 135 -3.83 0.96 -17.88
N ALA A 136 -3.43 2.03 -18.55
CA ALA A 136 -2.04 2.33 -18.83
C ALA A 136 -1.85 3.84 -18.99
N LYS A 137 -0.68 4.34 -18.61
CA LYS A 137 -0.25 5.70 -18.92
C LYS A 137 1.25 5.73 -19.13
N VAL A 138 1.70 6.64 -19.99
CA VAL A 138 3.10 6.91 -20.28
C VAL A 138 3.33 8.41 -20.12
N VAL A 139 4.41 8.78 -19.43
CA VAL A 139 4.82 10.15 -19.17
C VAL A 139 6.27 10.32 -19.62
N ARG A 140 6.52 11.37 -20.38
CA ARG A 140 7.85 11.77 -20.84
C ARG A 140 8.29 13.01 -20.10
N ASP A 141 9.47 12.97 -19.51
CA ASP A 141 10.12 14.15 -18.96
C ASP A 141 10.66 15.02 -20.12
N PRO A 142 10.22 16.27 -20.27
CA PRO A 142 10.69 17.14 -21.34
C PRO A 142 12.17 17.50 -21.22
N ALA A 143 12.74 17.53 -20.00
CA ALA A 143 14.12 17.95 -19.79
C ALA A 143 15.13 16.87 -20.17
N SER A 144 14.94 15.64 -19.67
CA SER A 144 15.84 14.51 -19.95
C SER A 144 15.42 13.68 -21.15
N GLY A 145 14.18 13.81 -21.62
CA GLY A 145 13.57 12.92 -22.61
C GLY A 145 13.23 11.52 -22.09
N GLN A 146 13.52 11.22 -20.82
CA GLN A 146 13.21 9.94 -20.20
C GLN A 146 11.71 9.68 -20.19
N THR A 147 11.34 8.41 -20.27
CA THR A 147 9.95 7.99 -20.28
C THR A 147 9.71 6.98 -19.18
N VAL A 148 8.65 7.20 -18.41
CA VAL A 148 8.11 6.26 -17.43
C VAL A 148 6.69 5.91 -17.84
N GLY A 149 6.29 4.67 -17.62
CA GLY A 149 4.92 4.25 -17.75
C GLY A 149 4.42 3.55 -16.50
N CYS A 150 3.12 3.32 -16.48
CA CYS A 150 2.43 2.57 -15.47
C CYS A 150 1.27 1.80 -16.09
N SER A 151 0.93 0.66 -15.52
CA SER A 151 -0.11 -0.20 -16.06
C SER A 151 -0.79 -1.03 -14.98
N VAL A 152 -2.06 -1.35 -15.20
CA VAL A 152 -2.86 -2.30 -14.40
C VAL A 152 -3.39 -3.38 -15.33
N TRP A 153 -3.24 -4.63 -14.91
CA TRP A 153 -3.80 -5.82 -15.55
C TRP A 153 -4.80 -6.50 -14.63
N VAL A 154 -5.91 -6.99 -15.20
CA VAL A 154 -6.99 -7.68 -14.47
C VAL A 154 -7.47 -8.89 -15.27
N GLY A 155 -7.87 -9.96 -14.58
CA GLY A 155 -8.42 -11.17 -15.19
C GLY A 155 -9.10 -12.09 -14.18
#